data_AF-A0A1G4W122-F1
#
_entry.id   AF-A0A1G4W122-F1
#
_cell.length_a   1.000
_cell.length_b   1.000
_cell.length_c   1.000
_cell.angle_alpha   90.00
_cell.angle_beta   90.00
_cell.angle_gamma   90.00
#
_symmetry.space_group_name_H-M   'P 1'
#
loop_
_entity.id
_entity.type
_entity.pdbx_description
1 polymer ?
#
loop_
_entity_poly.entity_id
_entity_poly.type
_entity_poly.pdbx_seq_one_letter_code
_entity_poly.pdbx_strand_id
1 'polypeptide(L)' 'MKTIYILLIFGLMGWAFYEQTKPNPNVFIQVIGVLAFFYGMMKLMSKVSSNTNDKKEEDV' A
#
# COMPACT_ATOMS: atom_id res chain seq x y z
N MET A 1 -0.38 -2.73 -18.48
CA MET A 1 0.74 -3.08 -17.57
C MET A 1 0.45 -2.76 -16.11
N LYS A 2 0.07 -1.52 -15.73
CA LYS A 2 -0.24 -1.13 -14.34
C LYS A 2 -1.20 -2.07 -13.60
N THR A 3 -2.22 -2.60 -14.29
CA THR A 3 -3.19 -3.55 -13.70
C THR A 3 -2.57 -4.89 -13.31
N ILE A 4 -1.67 -5.43 -14.13
CA ILE A 4 -0.94 -6.67 -13.83
C ILE A 4 -0.03 -6.50 -12.61
N TYR A 5 0.65 -5.35 -12.50
CA TYR A 5 1.45 -5.02 -11.32
C TYR A 5 0.60 -4.88 -10.05
N ILE A 6 -0.59 -4.28 -10.17
CA ILE A 6 -1.54 -4.18 -9.06
C ILE A 6 -1.99 -5.57 -8.59
N LEU A 7 -2.35 -6.47 -9.51
CA LEU A 7 -2.74 -7.84 -9.16
C LEU A 7 -1.60 -8.60 -8.48
N LEU A 8 -0.36 -8.41 -8.95
CA LEU A 8 0.84 -9.01 -8.34
C LEU A 8 1.05 -8.52 -6.90
N ILE A 9 0.92 -7.21 -6.65
CA ILE A 9 1.04 -6.62 -5.30
C ILE A 9 -0.07 -7.15 -4.39
N PHE A 10 -1.32 -7.23 -4.86
CA PHE A 10 -2.42 -7.80 -4.09
C PHE A 10 -2.21 -9.29 -3.79
N GLY A 11 -1.66 -10.06 -4.74
CA GLY A 11 -1.29 -11.45 -4.53
C GLY A 11 -0.22 -11.62 -3.45
N LEU A 12 0.84 -10.79 -3.48
CA LEU A 12 1.88 -10.79 -2.45
C LEU A 12 1.35 -10.37 -1.07
N MET A 13 0.47 -9.36 -1.01
CA MET A 13 -0.21 -8.97 0.22
C MET A 13 -1.07 -10.11 0.77
N GLY A 14 -1.84 -10.79 -0.09
CA GLY A 14 -2.63 -11.96 0.30
C GLY A 14 -1.76 -13.10 0.83
N TRP A 15 -0.61 -13.37 0.20
CA TRP A 15 0.36 -14.35 0.69
C TRP A 15 0.95 -13.97 2.05
N ALA A 16 1.30 -12.69 2.25
CA ALA A 16 1.80 -12.20 3.53
C ALA A 16 0.76 -12.30 4.65
N PHE A 17 -0.53 -12.12 4.34
CA PHE A 17 -1.62 -12.39 5.28
C PHE A 17 -1.80 -13.88 5.57
N TYR A 18 -1.68 -14.74 4.55
CA TYR A 18 -1.74 -16.19 4.76
C TYR A 18 -0.61 -16.68 5.68
N GLU A 19 0.61 -16.19 5.49
CA GLU A 19 1.77 -16.52 6.35
C GLU A 19 1.50 -16.20 7.83
N GLN A 20 0.74 -15.13 8.14
CA GLN A 20 0.39 -14.75 9.51
C GLN A 20 -0.54 -15.75 10.19
N THR A 21 -1.30 -16.55 9.43
CA THR A 21 -2.23 -17.55 10.00
C THR A 21 -1.53 -18.86 10.40
N LYS A 22 -0.26 -19.03 10.05
CA LYS A 22 0.51 -20.23 10.37
C LYS A 22 0.88 -20.29 11.86
N PRO A 23 1.10 -21.50 12.41
CA PRO A 23 1.48 -21.67 13.82
C PRO A 23 2.82 -21.03 14.18
N ASN A 24 3.75 -20.96 13.21
CA ASN A 24 5.06 -20.33 13.35
C ASN A 24 5.24 -19.32 12.21
N PRO A 25 4.65 -18.12 12.33
CA PRO A 25 4.74 -17.12 11.28
C PRO A 25 6.16 -16.58 11.20
N ASN A 26 6.65 -16.35 9.98
CA ASN A 26 7.97 -15.77 9.77
C ASN A 26 7.97 -14.27 10.12
N VAL A 27 8.71 -13.90 11.16
CA VAL A 27 8.81 -12.52 11.66
C VAL A 27 9.29 -11.55 10.57
N PHE A 28 10.18 -11.97 9.67
CA PHE A 28 10.64 -11.12 8.57
C PHE A 28 9.49 -10.76 7.60
N ILE A 29 8.61 -11.72 7.31
CA ILE A 29 7.46 -11.52 6.43
C ILE A 29 6.43 -10.60 7.09
N GLN A 30 6.22 -10.72 8.41
CA GLN A 30 5.38 -9.80 9.17
C GLN A 30 5.90 -8.36 9.14
N VAL A 31 7.20 -8.14 9.42
CA VAL A 31 7.80 -6.80 9.44
C VAL A 31 7.67 -6.13 8.07
N ILE A 32 7.98 -6.87 7.00
CA ILE A 32 7.83 -6.37 5.62
C ILE A 32 6.37 -6.06 5.31
N GLY A 33 5.44 -6.93 5.73
CA GLY A 33 4.00 -6.73 5.53
C GLY A 33 3.47 -5.46 6.20
N VAL A 34 3.92 -5.17 7.43
CA VAL A 34 3.56 -3.95 8.16
C VAL A 34 4.11 -2.70 7.45
N LEU A 35 5.38 -2.70 7.06
CA LEU A 35 5.98 -1.59 6.32
C LEU A 35 5.27 -1.34 4.98
N ALA A 36 4.96 -2.40 4.24
CA ALA A 36 4.24 -2.32 2.98
C ALA A 36 2.81 -1.79 3.15
N PHE A 37 2.12 -2.20 4.22
CA PHE A 37 0.79 -1.71 4.55
C PHE A 37 0.82 -0.20 4.85
N PHE A 38 1.72 0.26 5.72
CA PHE A 38 1.84 1.68 6.04
C PHE A 38 2.24 2.52 4.82
N TYR A 39 3.16 2.02 3.98
CA TYR A 39 3.50 2.68 2.73
C TYR A 39 2.30 2.74 1.77
N GLY A 40 1.54 1.65 1.65
CA GLY A 40 0.30 1.60 0.87
C GLY A 40 -0.72 2.61 1.37
N MET A 41 -0.96 2.67 2.67
CA MET A 41 -1.83 3.63 3.33
C MET A 41 -1.39 5.07 3.09
N MET A 42 -0.09 5.36 3.25
CA MET A 42 0.48 6.69 2.97
C MET A 42 0.22 7.10 1.51
N LYS A 43 0.45 6.19 0.56
CA LYS A 43 0.21 6.46 -0.86
C LYS A 43 -1.26 6.67 -1.16
N LEU A 44 -2.16 5.86 -0.59
CA LEU A 44 -3.60 6.02 -0.75
C LEU A 44 -4.09 7.36 -0.17
N MET A 45 -3.66 7.71 1.04
CA MET A 45 -4.00 8.98 1.69
C MET A 45 -3.42 10.19 0.94
N SER A 46 -2.21 10.09 0.39
CA SER A 46 -1.64 11.16 -0.44
C SER A 46 -2.50 11.46 -1.66
N LYS A 47 -3.12 10.44 -2.27
CA LYS A 47 -4.01 10.62 -3.42
C LYS A 47 -5.35 11.25 -3.04
N VAL A 48 -5.82 11.02 -1.82
CA VAL A 48 -7.04 11.66 -1.26
C VAL A 48 -6.76 13.11 -0.87
N SER A 49 -5.58 13.41 -0.30
CA SER A 49 -5.18 14.77 0.08
C SER A 49 -4.64 15.63 -1.08
N SER A 50 -4.33 15.01 -2.23
CA SER A 50 -3.78 15.66 -3.43
C SER A 50 -4.75 16.67 -4.08
N ASN A 51 -6.04 16.68 -3.72
CA ASN A 51 -7.02 17.61 -4.29
C ASN A 51 -7.18 18.92 -3.50
N THR A 52 -6.41 19.15 -2.43
CA THR A 52 -6.56 20.36 -1.60
C THR A 52 -5.62 21.52 -1.99
N ASN A 53 -4.60 21.31 -2.82
CA ASN A 53 -3.63 22.37 -3.17
C ASN A 53 -3.43 22.68 -4.66
N ASP A 54 -4.14 22.02 -5.59
CA ASP A 54 -4.22 22.44 -7.00
C ASP A 54 -5.26 23.58 -7.20
N LYS A 55 -5.26 24.56 -6.30
CA LYS A 55 -6.06 25.80 -6.39
C LYS A 55 -5.23 27.02 -6.00
N LYS A 56 -3.98 27.09 -6.46
CA LYS A 56 -3.13 28.28 -6.32
C LYS A 56 -2.44 28.68 -7.61
N GLU A 57 -3.06 28.43 -8.75
CA GLU A 57 -2.66 29.06 -10.01
C GLU A 57 -3.93 29.29 -10.84
N GLU A 58 -4.70 30.33 -10.51
CA GLU A 58 -5.47 31.14 -11.47
C GLU A 58 -6.23 32.25 -10.74
N ASP A 59 -6.05 33.46 -11.27
CA ASP A 59 -6.79 34.71 -11.07
C ASP A 59 -6.36 35.71 -9.97
N VAL A 60 -5.58 36.70 -10.46
CA VAL A 60 -5.50 38.16 -10.17
C VAL A 60 -5.54 38.70 -8.74
#